data_AF-T1BU60-F1
#
_entry.id   AF-T1BU60-F1
#
_cell.length_a   1.000
_cell.length_b   1.000
_cell.length_c   1.000
_cell.angle_alpha   90.00
_cell.angle_beta   90.00
_cell.angle_gamma   90.00
#
_symmetry.space_group_name_H-M   'P 1'
#
loop_
_entity.id
_entity.type
_entity.pdbx_description
1 polymer ?
#
loop_
_entity_poly.entity_id
_entity_poly.type
_entity_poly.pdbx_seq_one_letter_code
_entity_poly.pdbx_strand_id
1 'polypeptide(L)'
;PRPEDTPSNLAIVGRYVLPGRIFELLRETAPGNNGEIQLTDAIEALLHEREVLAYRFEGKRFDCGNKAGLVRATLALALEDPELAPLVRAAACG
;
A
#
# COMPACT_ATOMS: atom_id res chain seq x y z
N PRO A 1 1.41 14.74 6.24
CA PRO A 1 1.65 15.18 7.63
C PRO A 1 3.13 15.11 7.98
N ARG A 2 3.64 16.04 8.80
CA ARG A 2 4.95 15.80 9.44
C ARG A 2 4.81 14.61 10.40
N PRO A 3 5.89 13.87 10.68
CA PRO A 3 5.82 12.73 11.59
C PRO A 3 5.14 13.06 12.92
N GLU A 4 5.40 14.25 13.48
CA GLU A 4 4.76 14.73 14.72
C GLU A 4 3.24 14.97 14.64
N ASP A 5 2.69 15.16 13.44
CA ASP A 5 1.27 15.48 13.23
C ASP A 5 0.43 14.23 12.87
N THR A 6 1.02 13.03 12.92
CA THR A 6 0.35 11.80 12.45
C THR A 6 -0.42 11.11 13.59
N PRO A 7 -1.73 10.82 13.44
CA PRO A 7 -2.56 10.27 14.51
C PRO A 7 -2.26 8.79 14.83
N SER A 8 -1.49 8.09 13.99
CA SER A 8 -1.10 6.69 14.22
C SER A 8 0.14 6.30 13.41
N ASN A 9 0.64 5.09 13.63
CA ASN A 9 1.67 4.45 12.80
C ASN A 9 1.10 3.48 11.74
N LEU A 10 -0.21 3.54 11.47
CA LEU A 10 -0.86 2.70 10.47
C LEU A 10 -0.80 3.37 9.09
N ALA A 11 -0.28 2.65 8.10
CA ALA A 11 -0.15 3.12 6.73
C ALA A 11 -1.12 2.39 5.79
N ILE A 12 -1.61 3.11 4.77
CA ILE A 12 -2.47 2.55 3.73
C ILE A 12 -1.63 1.66 2.80
N VAL A 13 -2.05 0.39 2.63
CA VAL A 13 -1.33 -0.64 1.84
C VAL A 13 -1.74 -0.63 0.36
N GLY A 14 -2.80 0.10 -0.01
CA GLY A 14 -3.31 0.15 -1.38
C GLY A 14 -4.20 -1.05 -1.73
N ARG A 15 -5.04 -1.48 -0.79
CA ARG A 15 -6.08 -2.50 -0.98
C ARG A 15 -7.39 -1.94 -0.44
N TYR A 16 -8.43 -1.94 -1.28
CA TYR A 16 -9.71 -1.32 -0.96
C TYR A 16 -10.86 -2.20 -1.42
N VAL A 17 -11.91 -2.28 -0.62
CA VAL A 17 -13.21 -2.82 -1.00
C VAL A 17 -14.19 -1.67 -0.82
N LEU A 18 -14.61 -1.06 -1.93
CA LEU A 18 -15.37 0.19 -1.93
C LEU A 18 -16.74 -0.04 -2.57
N PRO A 19 -17.83 0.53 -2.03
CA PRO A 19 -19.14 0.41 -2.65
C PRO A 19 -19.20 1.29 -3.91
N GLY A 20 -20.13 0.97 -4.83
CA GLY A 20 -20.25 1.66 -6.12
C GLY A 20 -20.37 3.19 -6.06
N ARG A 21 -20.91 3.74 -4.96
CA ARG A 21 -20.94 5.20 -4.68
C ARG A 21 -19.57 5.88 -4.84
N ILE A 22 -18.46 5.17 -4.66
CA ILE A 22 -17.12 5.73 -4.84
C ILE A 22 -16.91 6.33 -6.24
N PHE A 23 -17.55 5.79 -7.27
CA PHE A 23 -17.42 6.30 -8.65
C PHE A 23 -18.10 7.65 -8.86
N GLU A 24 -19.13 7.98 -8.07
CA GLU A 24 -19.75 9.31 -8.08
C GLU A 24 -18.86 10.30 -7.35
N LEU A 25 -18.39 9.93 -6.15
CA LEU A 25 -17.48 10.76 -5.37
C LEU A 25 -16.19 11.08 -6.13
N LEU A 26 -15.61 10.11 -6.85
CA LEU A 26 -14.45 10.34 -7.71
C LEU A 26 -14.72 11.33 -8.85
N ARG A 27 -15.93 11.37 -9.41
CA ARG A 27 -16.31 12.35 -10.44
C ARG A 27 -16.45 13.76 -9.88
N GLU A 28 -16.85 13.87 -8.61
CA GLU A 28 -17.03 15.14 -7.90
C GLU A 28 -15.71 15.64 -7.27
N THR A 29 -14.73 14.75 -7.10
CA THR A 29 -13.43 15.07 -6.48
C THR A 29 -12.62 15.99 -7.39
N ALA A 30 -12.25 17.16 -6.86
CA ALA A 30 -11.38 18.10 -7.56
C ALA A 30 -9.93 17.58 -7.63
N PRO A 31 -9.17 17.94 -8.69
CA PRO A 31 -7.74 17.63 -8.74
C PRO A 31 -6.97 18.27 -7.58
N GLY A 32 -6.03 17.52 -7.00
CA GLY A 32 -5.13 18.02 -5.95
C GLY A 32 -4.01 18.91 -6.50
N ASN A 33 -3.04 19.23 -5.64
CA ASN A 33 -1.93 20.16 -5.95
C ASN A 33 -1.09 19.78 -7.18
N ASN A 34 -1.07 18.50 -7.56
CA ASN A 34 -0.33 18.00 -8.73
C ASN A 34 -1.23 17.77 -9.96
N GLY A 35 -2.49 18.20 -9.92
CA GLY A 35 -3.46 18.00 -11.00
C GLY A 35 -4.05 16.59 -11.08
N GLU A 36 -3.71 15.71 -10.14
CA GLU A 36 -4.26 14.36 -10.04
C GLU A 36 -5.52 14.33 -9.17
N ILE A 37 -6.54 13.59 -9.61
CA ILE A 37 -7.68 13.21 -8.77
C ILE A 37 -7.23 12.06 -7.86
N GLN A 38 -7.26 12.27 -6.55
CA GLN A 38 -6.79 11.28 -5.58
C GLN A 38 -7.94 10.42 -5.08
N LEU A 39 -7.72 9.11 -5.04
CA LEU A 39 -8.69 8.17 -4.46
C LEU A 39 -8.91 8.41 -2.96
N THR A 40 -7.89 8.86 -2.25
CA THR A 40 -7.98 9.14 -0.81
C THR A 40 -8.99 10.22 -0.50
N ASP A 41 -9.09 11.24 -1.35
CA ASP A 41 -9.98 12.38 -1.15
C ASP A 41 -11.44 11.96 -1.39
N ALA A 42 -11.68 11.08 -2.37
CA ALA A 42 -12.98 10.46 -2.57
C ALA A 42 -13.37 9.50 -1.42
N ILE A 43 -12.42 8.80 -0.82
CA ILE A 43 -12.66 7.97 0.39
C ILE A 43 -12.94 8.86 1.61
N GLU A 44 -12.29 10.02 1.71
CA GLU A 44 -12.58 11.02 2.75
C GLU A 44 -13.99 11.58 2.60
N ALA A 45 -14.41 11.95 1.39
CA ALA A 45 -15.80 12.30 1.13
C ALA A 45 -16.76 11.17 1.53
N LEU A 46 -16.35 9.91 1.29
CA LEU A 46 -17.16 8.76 1.65
C LEU A 46 -17.30 8.55 3.16
N LEU A 47 -16.27 8.88 3.96
CA LEU A 47 -16.30 8.84 5.42
C LEU A 47 -17.41 9.74 6.01
N HIS A 48 -17.78 10.82 5.31
CA HIS A 48 -18.86 11.70 5.74
C HIS A 48 -20.27 11.13 5.47
N GLU A 49 -20.40 10.21 4.53
CA GLU A 49 -21.67 9.58 4.18
C GLU A 49 -21.89 8.25 4.92
N ARG A 50 -20.82 7.50 5.17
CA ARG A 50 -20.88 6.10 5.64
C ARG A 50 -19.70 5.75 6.52
N GLU A 51 -19.87 4.70 7.33
CA GLU A 51 -18.75 4.08 8.04
C GLU A 51 -17.73 3.49 7.04
N VAL A 52 -16.45 3.76 7.25
CA VAL A 52 -15.33 3.15 6.53
C VAL A 52 -14.40 2.52 7.57
N LEU A 53 -14.13 1.24 7.39
CA LEU A 53 -13.32 0.45 8.31
C LEU A 53 -11.89 0.30 7.79
N ALA A 54 -10.92 0.41 8.71
CA ALA A 54 -9.53 0.06 8.43
C ALA A 54 -9.30 -1.42 8.77
N TYR A 55 -8.81 -2.19 7.80
CA TYR A 55 -8.40 -3.58 8.02
C TYR A 55 -6.88 -3.67 8.18
N ARG A 56 -6.42 -4.16 9.34
CA ARG A 56 -5.00 -4.42 9.58
C ARG A 56 -4.63 -5.74 8.93
N PHE A 57 -3.94 -5.65 7.79
CA PHE A 57 -3.43 -6.83 7.10
C PHE A 57 -2.39 -7.58 7.95
N GLU A 58 -2.58 -8.89 8.07
CA GLU A 58 -1.61 -9.81 8.68
C GLU A 58 -0.80 -10.49 7.58
N GLY A 59 0.48 -10.14 7.50
CA GLY A 59 1.41 -10.71 6.53
C GLY A 59 2.61 -9.81 6.28
N LYS A 60 3.54 -10.30 5.46
CA LYS A 60 4.74 -9.54 5.08
C LYS A 60 4.46 -8.74 3.81
N ARG A 61 4.44 -7.42 3.93
CA ARG A 61 4.35 -6.51 2.78
C ARG A 61 5.74 -6.20 2.25
N PHE A 62 5.89 -6.26 0.93
CA PHE A 62 7.04 -5.68 0.23
C PHE A 62 6.58 -4.50 -0.63
N ASP A 63 7.33 -3.41 -0.56
CA ASP A 63 7.11 -2.24 -1.39
C ASP A 63 7.96 -2.32 -2.66
N CYS A 64 7.40 -2.88 -3.73
CA CYS A 64 8.11 -3.02 -5.00
C CYS A 64 8.15 -1.73 -5.83
N GLY A 65 7.59 -0.61 -5.33
CA GLY A 65 7.64 0.69 -6.01
C GLY A 65 9.02 1.36 -5.96
N ASN A 66 9.94 0.85 -5.13
CA ASN A 66 11.33 1.31 -5.07
C ASN A 66 12.32 0.14 -5.24
N LYS A 67 13.53 0.45 -5.74
CA LYS A 67 14.55 -0.55 -6.09
C LYS A 67 14.93 -1.46 -4.91
N ALA A 68 15.14 -0.89 -3.73
CA ALA A 68 15.54 -1.65 -2.55
C ALA A 68 14.43 -2.61 -2.09
N GLY A 69 13.18 -2.15 -2.10
CA GLY A 69 12.02 -2.97 -1.76
C GLY A 69 11.77 -4.09 -2.76
N LEU A 70 11.96 -3.84 -4.06
CA LEU A 70 11.92 -4.87 -5.11
C LEU A 70 12.98 -5.96 -4.85
N VAL A 71 14.25 -5.59 -4.63
CA VAL A 71 15.33 -6.56 -4.35
C VAL A 71 15.00 -7.40 -3.11
N ARG A 72 14.51 -6.77 -2.04
CA ARG A 72 14.11 -7.48 -0.81
C ARG A 72 12.96 -8.45 -1.06
N ALA A 73 11.98 -8.08 -1.88
CA ALA A 73 10.87 -8.96 -2.25
C ALA A 73 11.38 -10.19 -3.02
N THR A 74 12.20 -9.98 -4.03
CA THR A 74 12.77 -11.06 -4.85
C THR A 74 13.60 -12.03 -4.00
N LEU A 75 14.47 -11.52 -3.13
CA LEU A 75 15.27 -12.37 -2.24
C LEU A 75 14.40 -13.15 -1.25
N ALA A 76 13.36 -12.53 -0.70
CA ALA A 76 12.46 -13.22 0.22
C ALA A 76 11.72 -14.37 -0.48
N LEU A 77 11.17 -14.14 -1.67
CA LEU A 77 10.49 -15.16 -2.45
C LEU A 77 11.45 -16.29 -2.89
N ALA A 78 12.67 -15.94 -3.32
CA ALA A 78 13.66 -16.93 -3.72
C ALA A 78 14.16 -17.78 -2.54
N LEU A 79 14.12 -17.26 -1.31
CA LEU A 79 14.44 -18.03 -0.10
C LEU A 79 13.31 -18.98 0.35
N GLU A 80 12.08 -18.74 -0.12
CA GLU A 80 10.92 -19.62 0.10
C GLU A 80 10.84 -20.74 -0.95
N ASP A 81 11.47 -20.55 -2.10
CA ASP A 81 11.55 -21.54 -3.18
C ASP A 81 12.62 -22.62 -2.88
N PRO A 82 12.26 -23.93 -2.86
CA PRO A 82 13.20 -25.00 -2.52
C PRO A 82 14.40 -25.15 -3.47
N GLU A 83 14.26 -24.78 -4.75
CA GLU A 83 15.32 -24.87 -5.75
C GLU A 83 16.26 -23.66 -5.68
N LEU A 84 15.72 -22.47 -5.41
CA LEU A 84 16.49 -21.22 -5.39
C LEU A 84 17.13 -20.93 -4.02
N ALA A 85 16.52 -21.35 -2.93
CA ALA A 85 16.99 -21.04 -1.58
C ALA A 85 18.45 -21.47 -1.32
N PRO A 86 18.94 -22.64 -1.76
CA PRO A 86 20.34 -23.01 -1.62
C PRO A 86 21.30 -22.04 -2.33
N LEU A 87 20.94 -21.60 -3.54
CA LEU A 87 21.75 -20.66 -4.33
C LEU A 87 21.83 -19.29 -3.68
N VAL A 88 20.70 -18.75 -3.22
CA VAL A 88 20.63 -17.43 -2.58
C VAL A 88 21.43 -17.43 -1.26
N ARG A 89 21.33 -18.49 -0.46
CA ARG A 89 22.10 -18.62 0.80
C ARG A 89 23.59 -18.68 0.54
N ALA A 90 24.03 -19.45 -0.46
CA ALA A 90 25.44 -19.53 -0.83
C ALA A 90 25.99 -18.15 -1.27
N ALA A 91 25.23 -17.40 -2.07
CA ALA A 91 25.62 -16.07 -2.54
C ALA A 91 25.70 -15.01 -1.43
N ALA A 92 24.96 -15.18 -0.33
CA ALA A 92 24.92 -14.22 0.78
C ALA A 92 26.01 -14.44 1.84
N CYS A 93 26.66 -15.61 1.85
CA CYS A 93 27.74 -15.97 2.78
C CYS A 93 29.15 -15.73 2.19
N GLY A 94 29.25 -15.17 0.99
CA GLY A 94 30.50 -14.78 0.32
C GLY A 94 30.93 -13.36 0.63
#